data_AF-A0A0T6B1M6-F1
#
_entry.id   AF-A0A0T6B1M6-F1
#
_cell.length_a   1.000
_cell.length_b   1.000
_cell.length_c   1.000
_cell.angle_alpha   90.00
_cell.angle_beta   90.00
_cell.angle_gamma   90.00
#
_symmetry.space_group_name_H-M   'P 1'
#
loop_
_entity.id
_entity.type
_entity.pdbx_description
1 polymer ?
#
loop_
_entity_poly.entity_id
_entity_poly.type
_entity_poly.pdbx_seq_one_letter_code
_entity_poly.pdbx_strand_id
1 'polypeptide(L)'
;KNGLIINLGVPNTENGHCAKTMAILKYAAEELEHNKAVKWVVLADDDTLFSIPRLRKFLTCFDPAAAIAIGERYGYNVLSSDGYNYITGGGGIVFSRKLVQMLAKPENCNCPSISTPDDMYLGICIGTLGAKMVHSPYFHQARPVDYAKDYLKWQMPISFHKHWMIEPLMVYKQWLLEDDIPDDFEDKS
;
A
#
# COMPACT_ATOMS: atom_id res chain seq x y z
N LYS A 1 25.44 -9.42 4.22
CA LYS A 1 25.38 -8.80 2.88
C LYS A 1 24.49 -7.56 3.03
N ASN A 2 25.09 -6.40 3.26
CA ASN A 2 24.38 -5.19 3.71
C ASN A 2 24.19 -4.24 2.54
N GLY A 3 22.93 -3.89 2.27
CA GLY A 3 22.51 -2.88 1.30
C GLY A 3 21.29 -3.34 0.49
N LEU A 4 20.11 -3.40 1.12
CA LEU A 4 18.80 -3.67 0.47
C LEU A 4 18.31 -2.46 -0.34
N ILE A 5 19.18 -1.85 -1.14
CA ILE A 5 18.80 -0.80 -2.08
C ILE A 5 18.82 -1.43 -3.47
N ILE A 6 17.66 -1.41 -4.12
CA ILE A 6 17.48 -1.98 -5.45
C ILE A 6 17.32 -0.81 -6.42
N ASN A 7 18.25 -0.70 -7.37
CA ASN A 7 18.18 0.30 -8.43
C ASN A 7 17.65 -0.36 -9.70
N LEU A 8 16.47 0.09 -10.16
CA LEU A 8 15.80 -0.43 -11.35
C LEU A 8 16.05 0.42 -12.61
N GLY A 9 16.92 1.43 -12.54
CA GLY A 9 17.29 2.27 -13.69
C GLY A 9 16.22 3.25 -14.16
N VAL A 10 15.13 3.43 -13.40
CA VAL A 10 14.07 4.40 -13.70
C VAL A 10 14.40 5.74 -13.03
N PRO A 11 14.46 6.86 -13.78
CA PRO A 11 14.78 8.15 -13.20
C PRO A 11 13.66 8.66 -12.29
N ASN A 12 14.04 9.47 -11.31
CA ASN A 12 13.08 10.16 -10.44
C ASN A 12 12.36 11.27 -11.21
N THR A 13 11.11 11.49 -10.84
CA THR A 13 10.25 12.57 -11.31
C THR A 13 9.86 13.43 -10.10
N GLU A 14 9.50 14.69 -10.33
CA GLU A 14 9.00 15.55 -9.24
C GLU A 14 7.55 15.22 -8.89
N ASN A 15 6.76 14.79 -9.88
CA ASN A 15 5.35 14.44 -9.74
C ASN A 15 5.06 13.16 -10.50
N GLY A 16 4.23 12.30 -9.90
CA GLY A 16 3.78 11.02 -10.43
C GLY A 16 4.93 10.03 -10.65
N HIS A 17 4.74 8.78 -10.27
CA HIS A 17 5.83 7.79 -10.25
C HIS A 17 5.52 6.52 -11.04
N CYS A 18 4.60 6.58 -12.00
CA CYS A 18 4.05 5.39 -12.64
C CYS A 18 5.13 4.42 -13.14
N ALA A 19 6.11 4.88 -13.93
CA ALA A 19 7.10 3.96 -14.49
C ALA A 19 7.97 3.32 -13.41
N LYS A 20 8.25 4.04 -12.30
CA LYS A 20 8.97 3.49 -11.16
C LYS A 20 8.13 2.44 -10.45
N THR A 21 6.86 2.74 -10.19
CA THR A 21 5.91 1.81 -9.57
C THR A 21 5.76 0.53 -10.42
N MET A 22 5.64 0.65 -11.74
CA MET A 22 5.58 -0.52 -12.62
C MET A 22 6.90 -1.31 -12.66
N ALA A 23 8.05 -0.65 -12.58
CA ALA A 23 9.33 -1.34 -12.46
C ALA A 23 9.43 -2.12 -11.14
N ILE A 24 8.99 -1.52 -10.02
CA ILE A 24 8.93 -2.18 -8.70
C ILE A 24 8.01 -3.40 -8.75
N LEU A 25 6.83 -3.29 -9.37
CA LEU A 25 5.90 -4.43 -9.49
C LEU A 25 6.46 -5.55 -10.37
N LYS A 26 7.18 -5.22 -11.45
CA LYS A 26 7.88 -6.21 -12.28
C LYS A 26 8.97 -6.94 -11.48
N TYR A 27 9.81 -6.19 -10.79
CA TYR A 27 10.82 -6.77 -9.91
C TYR A 27 10.19 -7.66 -8.82
N ALA A 28 9.13 -7.18 -8.16
CA ALA A 28 8.42 -7.96 -7.16
C ALA A 28 7.82 -9.25 -7.76
N ALA A 29 7.26 -9.21 -8.96
CA ALA A 29 6.76 -10.41 -9.64
C ALA A 29 7.85 -11.45 -9.88
N GLU A 30 9.06 -11.02 -10.30
CA GLU A 30 10.22 -11.90 -10.48
C GLU A 30 10.67 -12.54 -9.15
N GLU A 31 10.75 -11.76 -8.06
CA GLU A 31 11.08 -12.26 -6.73
C GLU A 31 10.04 -13.26 -6.21
N LEU A 32 8.75 -13.02 -6.50
CA LEU A 32 7.67 -13.92 -6.11
C LEU A 32 7.83 -15.30 -6.76
N GLU A 33 8.33 -15.41 -8.00
CA GLU A 33 8.60 -16.71 -8.63
C GLU A 33 9.62 -17.55 -7.85
N HIS A 34 10.64 -16.88 -7.27
CA HIS A 34 11.67 -17.53 -6.46
C HIS A 34 11.20 -17.82 -5.03
N ASN A 35 10.23 -17.06 -4.50
CA ASN A 35 9.71 -17.24 -3.14
C ASN A 35 8.18 -17.47 -3.13
N LYS A 36 7.78 -18.74 -3.19
CA LYS A 36 6.37 -19.17 -3.16
C LYS A 36 5.66 -18.94 -1.81
N ALA A 37 6.42 -18.66 -0.75
CA ALA A 37 5.86 -18.40 0.58
C ALA A 37 5.25 -17.00 0.70
N VAL A 38 5.74 -16.02 -0.06
CA VAL A 38 5.21 -14.66 -0.04
C VAL A 38 3.82 -14.63 -0.70
N LYS A 39 2.84 -14.12 0.06
CA LYS A 39 1.42 -14.04 -0.33
C LYS A 39 0.93 -12.62 -0.61
N TRP A 40 1.57 -11.63 0.01
CA TRP A 40 1.19 -10.24 -0.03
C TRP A 40 2.42 -9.38 -0.30
N VAL A 41 2.24 -8.33 -1.10
CA VAL A 41 3.24 -7.29 -1.36
C VAL A 41 2.63 -5.97 -0.95
N VAL A 42 3.39 -5.17 -0.19
CA VAL A 42 2.98 -3.82 0.22
C VAL A 42 3.80 -2.82 -0.58
N LEU A 43 3.11 -1.91 -1.26
CA LEU A 43 3.69 -0.72 -1.87
C LEU A 43 3.39 0.46 -0.95
N ALA A 44 4.41 1.23 -0.60
CA ALA A 44 4.28 2.37 0.31
C ALA A 44 5.34 3.43 0.01
N ASP A 45 5.01 4.66 0.37
CA ASP A 45 5.97 5.77 0.38
C ASP A 45 6.93 5.64 1.57
N ASP A 46 8.12 6.23 1.45
CA ASP A 46 9.15 6.25 2.49
C ASP A 46 8.78 7.10 3.72
N ASP A 47 7.69 7.86 3.61
CA ASP A 47 7.10 8.66 4.68
C ASP A 47 5.78 8.09 5.23
N THR A 48 5.51 6.81 4.98
CA THR A 48 4.31 6.11 5.48
C THR A 48 4.67 5.18 6.63
N LEU A 49 3.93 5.30 7.74
CA LEU A 49 4.09 4.44 8.92
C LEU A 49 3.13 3.26 8.86
N PHE A 50 3.56 2.07 9.31
CA PHE A 50 2.73 0.87 9.41
C PHE A 50 2.86 0.18 10.75
N SER A 51 1.76 -0.38 11.27
CA SER A 51 1.80 -1.48 12.24
C SER A 51 1.78 -2.82 11.50
N ILE A 52 2.90 -3.53 11.51
CA ILE A 52 3.04 -4.78 10.74
C ILE A 52 2.19 -5.93 11.33
N PRO A 53 2.05 -6.10 12.66
CA PRO A 53 1.19 -7.11 13.26
C PRO A 53 -0.28 -6.89 12.96
N ARG A 54 -0.77 -5.63 13.05
CA ARG A 54 -2.13 -5.30 12.63
C ARG A 54 -2.36 -5.61 11.17
N LEU A 55 -1.42 -5.23 10.30
CA LEU A 55 -1.49 -5.55 8.88
C LEU A 55 -1.55 -7.08 8.65
N ARG A 56 -0.67 -7.86 9.29
CA ARG A 56 -0.66 -9.33 9.16
C ARG A 56 -1.96 -9.96 9.64
N LYS A 57 -2.47 -9.53 10.81
CA LYS A 57 -3.74 -9.99 11.37
C LYS A 57 -4.89 -9.67 10.42
N PHE A 58 -4.95 -8.43 9.94
CA PHE A 58 -5.97 -7.99 9.00
C PHE A 58 -5.97 -8.77 7.67
N LEU A 59 -4.78 -9.09 7.13
CA LEU A 59 -4.66 -9.85 5.89
C LEU A 59 -5.10 -11.32 6.01
N THR A 60 -5.23 -11.86 7.23
CA THR A 60 -5.77 -13.23 7.42
C THR A 60 -7.24 -13.37 7.03
N CYS A 61 -7.97 -12.25 6.91
CA CYS A 61 -9.37 -12.23 6.50
C CYS A 61 -9.57 -12.38 4.98
N PHE A 62 -8.50 -12.42 4.19
CA PHE A 62 -8.57 -12.41 2.73
C PHE A 62 -7.90 -13.64 2.12
N ASP A 63 -8.45 -14.13 1.02
CA ASP A 63 -7.83 -15.20 0.22
C ASP A 63 -6.65 -14.64 -0.61
N PRO A 64 -5.39 -15.04 -0.32
CA PRO A 64 -4.24 -14.57 -1.09
C PRO A 64 -4.16 -15.12 -2.51
N ALA A 65 -4.98 -16.12 -2.87
CA ALA A 65 -5.06 -16.66 -4.23
C ALA A 65 -6.01 -15.87 -5.14
N ALA A 66 -6.87 -15.00 -4.58
CA ALA A 66 -7.69 -14.07 -5.33
C ALA A 66 -6.88 -12.85 -5.79
N ALA A 67 -7.27 -12.22 -6.90
CA ALA A 67 -6.65 -10.98 -7.38
C ALA A 67 -7.26 -9.79 -6.62
N ILE A 68 -6.57 -9.36 -5.55
CA ILE A 68 -7.05 -8.34 -4.61
C ILE A 68 -6.01 -7.23 -4.44
N ALA A 69 -6.47 -5.97 -4.44
CA ALA A 69 -5.80 -4.79 -3.92
C ALA A 69 -6.56 -4.25 -2.70
N ILE A 70 -5.84 -3.85 -1.64
CA ILE A 70 -6.42 -3.39 -0.38
C ILE A 70 -5.74 -2.11 0.08
N GLY A 71 -6.52 -1.15 0.58
CA GLY A 71 -6.04 0.06 1.24
C GLY A 71 -7.15 1.11 1.37
N GLU A 72 -6.79 2.38 1.52
CA GLU A 72 -7.77 3.46 1.52
C GLU A 72 -8.25 3.73 0.08
N ARG A 73 -9.56 3.66 -0.17
CA ARG A 73 -10.11 3.73 -1.54
C ARG A 73 -10.61 5.13 -1.81
N TYR A 74 -10.12 5.72 -2.88
CA TYR A 74 -10.56 7.01 -3.40
C TYR A 74 -11.29 6.81 -4.73
N GLY A 75 -12.04 7.83 -5.14
CA GLY A 75 -12.81 7.83 -6.38
C GLY A 75 -12.48 9.05 -7.22
N TYR A 76 -12.17 8.84 -8.49
CA TYR A 76 -12.06 9.88 -9.50
C TYR A 76 -13.33 9.90 -10.36
N ASN A 77 -13.95 11.06 -10.50
CA ASN A 77 -15.13 11.29 -11.35
C ASN A 77 -16.25 10.24 -11.23
N VAL A 78 -16.47 9.67 -10.03
CA VAL A 78 -17.36 8.50 -9.82
C VAL A 78 -18.85 8.73 -10.10
N LEU A 79 -19.25 9.99 -10.31
CA LEU A 79 -20.61 10.35 -10.72
C LEU A 79 -20.82 10.23 -12.24
N SER A 80 -19.74 10.05 -13.00
CA SER A 80 -19.75 9.91 -14.45
C SER A 80 -19.37 8.50 -14.88
N SER A 81 -19.72 8.12 -16.11
CA SER A 81 -19.44 6.79 -16.67
C SER A 81 -17.95 6.51 -16.89
N ASP A 82 -17.13 7.54 -16.96
CA ASP A 82 -15.66 7.47 -17.04
C ASP A 82 -14.98 7.49 -15.65
N GLY A 83 -15.77 7.54 -14.57
CA GLY A 83 -15.28 7.49 -13.21
C GLY A 83 -14.70 6.12 -12.83
N TYR A 84 -13.70 6.13 -11.95
CA TYR A 84 -13.07 4.90 -11.46
C TYR A 84 -12.59 5.04 -10.02
N ASN A 85 -12.42 3.89 -9.37
CA ASN A 85 -11.85 3.80 -8.03
C ASN A 85 -10.36 3.48 -8.11
N TYR A 86 -9.62 3.93 -7.10
CA TYR A 86 -8.22 3.58 -6.90
C TYR A 86 -7.93 3.46 -5.41
N ILE A 87 -6.83 2.80 -5.05
CA ILE A 87 -6.31 2.80 -3.68
C ILE A 87 -5.23 3.87 -3.61
N THR A 88 -5.24 4.73 -2.60
CA THR A 88 -4.24 5.81 -2.50
C THR A 88 -2.85 5.24 -2.24
N GLY A 89 -1.82 5.82 -2.88
CA GLY A 89 -0.44 5.40 -2.70
C GLY A 89 0.09 5.66 -1.30
N GLY A 90 -0.14 6.88 -0.79
CA GLY A 90 0.40 7.33 0.50
C GLY A 90 -0.13 6.54 1.69
N GLY A 91 -1.41 6.14 1.69
CA GLY A 91 -1.96 5.27 2.73
C GLY A 91 -1.38 3.85 2.71
N GLY A 92 -0.68 3.48 1.64
CA GLY A 92 -0.18 2.14 1.40
C GLY A 92 -1.16 1.28 0.63
N ILE A 93 -0.63 0.53 -0.35
CA ILE A 93 -1.40 -0.41 -1.16
C ILE A 93 -0.89 -1.82 -0.92
N VAL A 94 -1.79 -2.72 -0.52
CA VAL A 94 -1.49 -4.15 -0.39
C VAL A 94 -2.02 -4.89 -1.61
N PHE A 95 -1.14 -5.63 -2.28
CA PHE A 95 -1.48 -6.50 -3.38
C PHE A 95 -1.34 -7.96 -2.99
N SER A 96 -2.35 -8.76 -3.35
CA SER A 96 -2.18 -10.21 -3.43
C SER A 96 -1.07 -10.57 -4.42
N ARG A 97 -0.37 -11.68 -4.17
CA ARG A 97 0.63 -12.24 -5.10
C ARG A 97 0.09 -12.34 -6.54
N LYS A 98 -1.12 -12.87 -6.70
CA LYS A 98 -1.77 -13.05 -8.00
C LYS A 98 -1.92 -11.72 -8.74
N LEU A 99 -2.34 -10.66 -8.04
CA LEU A 99 -2.52 -9.36 -8.65
C LEU A 99 -1.18 -8.74 -9.07
N VAL A 100 -0.11 -8.88 -8.27
CA VAL A 100 1.24 -8.41 -8.67
C VAL A 100 1.69 -9.07 -9.98
N GLN A 101 1.54 -10.39 -10.09
CA GLN A 101 1.88 -11.14 -11.32
C GLN A 101 1.03 -10.70 -12.52
N MET A 102 -0.22 -10.30 -12.31
CA MET A 102 -1.08 -9.75 -13.37
C MET A 102 -0.66 -8.34 -13.77
N LEU A 103 -0.39 -7.44 -12.82
CA LEU A 103 -0.01 -6.05 -13.06
C LEU A 103 1.37 -5.94 -13.72
N ALA A 104 2.33 -6.81 -13.38
CA ALA A 104 3.68 -6.79 -13.94
C ALA A 104 3.74 -7.03 -15.46
N LYS A 105 2.68 -7.61 -16.04
CA LYS A 105 2.57 -7.92 -17.46
C LYS A 105 2.30 -6.65 -18.29
N PRO A 106 3.17 -6.30 -19.26
CA PRO A 106 3.01 -5.08 -20.06
C PRO A 106 1.67 -4.95 -20.79
N GLU A 107 1.06 -6.08 -21.19
CA GLU A 107 -0.25 -6.12 -21.84
C GLU A 107 -1.42 -5.79 -20.89
N ASN A 108 -1.21 -5.90 -19.59
CA ASN A 108 -2.23 -5.69 -18.57
C ASN A 108 -2.14 -4.30 -17.93
N CYS A 109 -0.93 -3.77 -17.78
CA CYS A 109 -0.72 -2.44 -17.23
C CYS A 109 0.61 -1.86 -17.74
N ASN A 110 0.53 -0.73 -18.43
CA ASN A 110 1.70 0.00 -18.88
C ASN A 110 1.49 1.50 -18.76
N CYS A 111 2.48 2.21 -18.23
CA CYS A 111 2.36 3.64 -17.96
C CYS A 111 2.24 4.47 -19.24
N PRO A 112 1.33 5.46 -19.29
CA PRO A 112 1.25 6.40 -20.40
C PRO A 112 2.47 7.33 -20.45
N SER A 113 2.96 7.74 -19.27
CA SER A 113 4.19 8.52 -19.11
C SER A 113 4.89 8.18 -17.80
N ILE A 114 6.16 8.55 -17.70
CA ILE A 114 6.95 8.34 -16.47
C ILE A 114 6.38 9.07 -15.25
N SER A 115 5.77 10.24 -15.46
CA SER A 115 5.22 11.13 -14.44
C SER A 115 3.71 11.00 -14.26
N THR A 116 3.08 9.96 -14.82
CA THR A 116 1.64 9.71 -14.57
C THR A 116 1.44 9.43 -13.07
N PRO A 117 0.36 9.96 -12.43
CA PRO A 117 -0.02 9.57 -11.07
C PRO A 117 -0.20 8.06 -10.98
N ASP A 118 0.63 7.42 -10.18
CA ASP A 118 0.82 5.98 -10.20
C ASP A 118 -0.34 5.23 -9.56
N ASP A 119 -0.84 5.69 -8.42
CA ASP A 119 -1.96 5.09 -7.71
C ASP A 119 -3.28 5.17 -8.50
N MET A 120 -3.57 6.32 -9.12
CA MET A 120 -4.72 6.50 -10.00
C MET A 120 -4.63 5.58 -11.23
N TYR A 121 -3.46 5.52 -11.88
CA TYR A 121 -3.29 4.68 -13.06
C TYR A 121 -3.32 3.18 -12.71
N LEU A 122 -2.77 2.79 -11.55
CA LEU A 122 -2.97 1.45 -11.01
C LEU A 122 -4.45 1.14 -10.79
N GLY A 123 -5.25 2.10 -10.31
CA GLY A 123 -6.71 1.95 -10.21
C GLY A 123 -7.38 1.58 -11.54
N ILE A 124 -6.99 2.25 -12.63
CA ILE A 124 -7.46 1.93 -14.00
C ILE A 124 -7.06 0.50 -14.38
N CYS A 125 -5.80 0.12 -14.18
CA CYS A 125 -5.33 -1.23 -14.50
C CYS A 125 -6.06 -2.31 -13.69
N ILE A 126 -6.21 -2.11 -12.37
CA ILE A 126 -6.88 -3.06 -11.47
C ILE A 126 -8.35 -3.22 -11.88
N GLY A 127 -9.03 -2.11 -12.19
CA GLY A 127 -10.42 -2.12 -12.67
C GLY A 127 -10.57 -2.84 -14.01
N THR A 128 -9.68 -2.56 -14.97
CA THR A 128 -9.67 -3.21 -16.30
C THR A 128 -9.45 -4.72 -16.20
N LEU A 129 -8.62 -5.15 -15.25
CA LEU A 129 -8.36 -6.57 -14.97
C LEU A 129 -9.51 -7.28 -14.23
N GLY A 130 -10.56 -6.55 -13.81
CA GLY A 130 -11.64 -7.09 -12.99
C GLY A 130 -11.19 -7.55 -11.60
N ALA A 131 -10.04 -7.05 -11.12
CA ALA A 131 -9.51 -7.40 -9.80
C ALA A 131 -10.27 -6.66 -8.69
N LYS A 132 -10.36 -7.27 -7.51
CA LYS A 132 -11.13 -6.72 -6.39
C LYS A 132 -10.34 -5.60 -5.71
N MET A 133 -10.89 -4.39 -5.68
CA MET A 133 -10.42 -3.30 -4.82
C MET A 133 -11.21 -3.28 -3.52
N VAL A 134 -10.51 -3.49 -2.40
CA VAL A 134 -11.08 -3.49 -1.06
C VAL A 134 -10.70 -2.20 -0.35
N HIS A 135 -11.72 -1.41 -0.01
CA HIS A 135 -11.54 -0.29 0.91
C HIS A 135 -11.37 -0.82 2.34
N SER A 136 -10.38 -0.29 3.06
CA SER A 136 -10.25 -0.46 4.50
C SER A 136 -10.13 0.90 5.18
N PRO A 137 -10.93 1.19 6.23
CA PRO A 137 -10.81 2.43 7.00
C PRO A 137 -9.57 2.43 7.91
N TYR A 138 -8.80 1.34 7.96
CA TYR A 138 -7.60 1.25 8.80
C TYR A 138 -6.34 1.79 8.10
N PHE A 139 -6.41 2.09 6.80
CA PHE A 139 -5.35 2.72 6.04
C PHE A 139 -5.66 4.21 5.90
N HIS A 140 -4.65 5.07 6.05
CA HIS A 140 -4.85 6.52 6.12
C HIS A 140 -3.84 7.28 5.25
N GLN A 141 -4.35 8.00 4.25
CA GLN A 141 -3.64 8.91 3.37
C GLN A 141 -3.17 10.20 4.07
N ALA A 142 -3.67 10.49 5.27
CA ALA A 142 -3.32 11.69 6.04
C ALA A 142 -2.78 11.36 7.44
N ARG A 143 -2.28 12.38 8.15
CA ARG A 143 -1.65 12.21 9.45
C ARG A 143 -2.75 12.02 10.49
N PRO A 144 -2.48 11.39 11.65
CA PRO A 144 -3.49 11.24 12.69
C PRO A 144 -4.14 12.57 13.10
N VAL A 145 -3.38 13.66 13.11
CA VAL A 145 -3.85 15.01 13.45
C VAL A 145 -4.79 15.64 12.42
N ASP A 146 -4.83 15.11 11.20
CA ASP A 146 -5.70 15.58 10.12
C ASP A 146 -7.09 14.93 10.19
N TYR A 147 -7.27 13.89 11.01
CA TYR A 147 -8.55 13.24 11.26
C TYR A 147 -9.19 13.74 12.55
N ALA A 148 -10.52 13.70 12.60
CA ALA A 148 -11.25 13.90 13.85
C ALA A 148 -10.85 12.85 14.88
N LYS A 149 -10.62 13.26 16.13
CA LYS A 149 -10.21 12.34 17.21
C LYS A 149 -11.20 11.18 17.40
N ASP A 150 -12.49 11.46 17.33
CA ASP A 150 -13.54 10.45 17.49
C ASP A 150 -13.59 9.46 16.32
N TYR A 151 -13.12 9.86 15.13
CA TYR A 151 -13.00 8.95 13.99
C TYR A 151 -11.94 7.88 14.24
N LEU A 152 -10.76 8.28 14.73
CA LEU A 152 -9.66 7.35 15.00
C LEU A 152 -9.86 6.52 16.27
N LYS A 153 -10.60 7.04 17.26
CA LYS A 153 -10.79 6.40 18.57
C LYS A 153 -11.34 4.98 18.52
N TRP A 154 -12.17 4.69 17.51
CA TRP A 154 -12.87 3.40 17.38
C TRP A 154 -12.26 2.49 16.32
N GLN A 155 -11.09 2.85 15.81
CA GLN A 155 -10.39 2.11 14.77
C GLN A 155 -9.10 1.51 15.32
N MET A 156 -8.58 0.51 14.64
CA MET A 156 -7.21 0.02 14.84
C MET A 156 -6.42 0.38 13.59
N PRO A 157 -5.77 1.57 13.55
CA PRO A 157 -5.04 2.01 12.37
C PRO A 157 -3.93 1.03 12.02
N ILE A 158 -3.83 0.71 10.73
CA ILE A 158 -2.75 -0.06 10.13
C ILE A 158 -1.66 0.89 9.63
N SER A 159 -2.03 2.01 9.01
CA SER A 159 -1.07 2.97 8.46
C SER A 159 -1.49 4.43 8.62
N PHE A 160 -0.50 5.32 8.54
CA PHE A 160 -0.67 6.78 8.45
C PHE A 160 0.38 7.40 7.53
N HIS A 161 -0.02 8.43 6.79
CA HIS A 161 0.82 9.19 5.87
C HIS A 161 0.66 10.70 6.15
N LYS A 162 1.65 11.56 6.31
CA LYS A 162 3.08 11.43 6.10
C LYS A 162 3.86 12.09 7.23
N HIS A 163 5.18 11.99 7.20
CA HIS A 163 6.09 12.57 8.19
C HIS A 163 6.10 14.12 8.27
N TRP A 164 5.29 14.81 7.46
CA TRP A 164 5.27 16.28 7.41
C TRP A 164 4.74 16.91 8.70
N MET A 165 5.55 17.77 9.32
CA MET A 165 5.23 18.50 10.56
C MET A 165 4.77 17.60 11.71
N ILE A 166 5.27 16.37 11.76
CA ILE A 166 5.08 15.44 12.87
C ILE A 166 6.41 14.81 13.26
N GLU A 167 6.49 14.25 14.46
CA GLU A 167 7.59 13.39 14.88
C GLU A 167 7.21 11.93 14.61
N PRO A 168 7.73 11.28 13.55
CA PRO A 168 7.23 9.97 13.09
C PRO A 168 7.32 8.88 14.15
N LEU A 169 8.41 8.87 14.92
CA LEU A 169 8.61 7.90 15.99
C LEU A 169 7.59 8.09 17.12
N MET A 170 7.20 9.32 17.43
CA MET A 170 6.18 9.59 18.44
C MET A 170 4.80 9.18 17.95
N VAL A 171 4.47 9.47 16.68
CA VAL A 171 3.23 9.01 16.06
C VAL A 171 3.15 7.48 16.04
N TYR A 172 4.22 6.81 15.62
CA TYR A 172 4.29 5.35 15.63
C TYR A 172 4.09 4.78 17.04
N LYS A 173 4.81 5.30 18.04
CA LYS A 173 4.67 4.88 19.45
C LYS A 173 3.25 5.06 19.98
N GLN A 174 2.60 6.18 19.64
CA GLN A 174 1.28 6.50 20.13
C GLN A 174 0.18 5.66 19.45
N TRP A 175 0.30 5.42 18.14
CA TRP A 175 -0.82 4.92 17.35
C TRP A 175 -0.66 3.50 16.83
N LEU A 176 0.57 3.01 16.68
CA LEU A 176 0.87 1.78 15.94
C LEU A 176 1.64 0.73 16.76
N LEU A 177 2.35 1.15 17.81
CA LEU A 177 3.27 0.30 18.58
C LEU A 177 2.60 -0.77 19.46
N GLU A 178 1.40 -0.53 20.00
CA GLU A 178 0.79 -1.40 21.02
C GLU A 178 0.77 -2.89 20.58
N ASP A 179 0.48 -3.15 19.31
CA ASP A 179 0.46 -4.51 18.75
C ASP A 179 1.81 -4.96 18.14
N ASP A 180 2.81 -4.06 18.07
CA ASP A 180 4.20 -4.36 17.65
C ASP A 180 5.06 -4.93 18.79
N ILE A 181 4.58 -4.84 20.04
CA ILE A 181 5.21 -5.48 21.19
C ILE A 181 4.75 -6.95 21.23
N PRO A 182 5.66 -7.94 21.14
CA PRO A 182 5.29 -9.34 21.32
C PRO A 182 4.76 -9.56 22.74
N ASP A 183 3.70 -10.36 22.90
CA ASP A 183 3.11 -10.75 24.20
C ASP A 183 4.18 -11.22 25.22
N ASP A 184 5.31 -11.77 24.73
CA ASP A 184 6.45 -12.24 25.53
C ASP A 184 7.23 -11.14 26.28
N PHE A 185 6.95 -9.85 26.03
CA PHE A 185 7.61 -8.71 26.71
C PHE A 185 6.74 -8.05 27.79
N GLU A 186 5.48 -8.46 27.98
CA GLU A 186 4.62 -7.90 29.04
C GLU A 186 4.84 -8.53 30.42
N ASP A 187 5.64 -9.60 30.55
CA ASP A 187 5.87 -10.26 31.84
C ASP A 187 7.36 -10.40 32.19
N LYS A 188 8.01 -9.25 32.44
CA LYS A 188 9.19 -9.15 33.32
C LYS A 188 9.15 -7.82 34.08
N SER A 189 8.29 -7.77 35.10
CA SER A 189 8.37 -6.80 36.21
C SER A 189 9.66 -6.98 37.01
#